data_AF-A0A359DEM2-F1
#
_entry.id   AF-A0A359DEM2-F1
#
_cell.length_a   1.000
_cell.length_b   1.000
_cell.length_c   1.000
_cell.angle_alpha   90.00
_cell.angle_beta   90.00
_cell.angle_gamma   90.00
#
_symmetry.space_group_name_H-M   'P 1'
#
loop_
_entity.id
_entity.type
_entity.pdbx_description
1 polymer ?
#
loop_
_entity_poly.entity_id
_entity_poly.type
_entity_poly.pdbx_seq_one_letter_code
_entity_poly.pdbx_strand_id
1 'polypeptide(L)' 'MTPLERYQADLKRPDFFHDAAQETAVRHLQRLYDDLIAADKGTSGVFGRLFGKKPQGPVKGLYFWGG' A
#
# COMPACT_ATOMS: atom_id res chain seq x y z
N MET A 1 5.16 -7.90 -6.69
CA MET A 1 5.19 -8.33 -5.28
C MET A 1 4.76 -7.15 -4.43
N THR A 2 3.58 -7.23 -3.83
CA THR A 2 3.04 -6.23 -2.90
C THR A 2 3.56 -6.48 -1.47
N PRO A 3 3.41 -5.52 -0.54
CA PRO A 3 3.73 -5.74 0.87
C PRO A 3 3.02 -6.96 1.46
N LEU A 4 1.74 -7.16 1.15
CA LEU A 4 0.97 -8.30 1.66
C LEU A 4 1.45 -9.64 1.06
N GLU A 5 1.75 -9.67 -0.24
CA GLU A 5 2.30 -10.86 -0.90
C GLU A 5 3.65 -11.25 -0.30
N ARG A 6 4.50 -10.27 0.01
CA ARG A 6 5.79 -10.52 0.65
C ARG A 6 5.61 -11.13 2.04
N TYR A 7 4.75 -10.55 2.87
CA TYR A 7 4.45 -11.08 4.21
C TYR A 7 3.88 -12.50 4.17
N GLN A 8 2.97 -12.79 3.25
CA GLN A 8 2.43 -14.14 3.06
C GLN A 8 3.49 -15.15 2.62
N ALA A 9 4.48 -14.73 1.84
CA ALA A 9 5.62 -15.57 1.50
C ALA A 9 6.52 -15.80 2.71
N ASP A 10 6.76 -14.76 3.52
CA ASP A 10 7.58 -14.88 4.73
C ASP A 10 6.93 -15.80 5.77
N LEU A 11 5.61 -15.78 5.96
CA LEU A 11 4.86 -16.70 6.85
C LEU A 11 5.02 -18.19 6.50
N LYS A 12 5.48 -18.54 5.28
CA LYS A 12 5.73 -19.93 4.89
C LYS A 12 7.11 -20.43 5.31
N ARG A 13 7.98 -19.54 5.77
CA ARG A 13 9.34 -19.89 6.19
C ARG A 13 9.32 -20.46 7.61
N PRO A 14 10.15 -21.47 7.90
CA PRO A 14 10.16 -22.14 9.21
C PRO A 14 10.72 -21.25 10.33
N ASP A 15 11.44 -20.19 10.00
CA ASP A 15 12.08 -19.24 10.92
C ASP A 15 11.27 -17.95 11.11
N PHE A 16 10.07 -17.87 10.54
CA PHE A 16 9.23 -16.68 10.56
C PHE A 16 7.93 -16.97 11.29
N PHE A 17 7.61 -16.16 12.29
CA PHE A 17 6.44 -16.34 13.15
C PHE A 17 5.42 -15.25 12.90
N HIS A 18 4.14 -15.61 12.97
CA HIS A 18 3.06 -14.64 12.88
C HIS A 18 3.08 -13.70 14.10
N ASP A 19 3.04 -12.40 13.84
CA ASP A 19 2.87 -11.34 14.83
C ASP A 19 1.73 -10.42 14.38
N ALA A 20 0.74 -10.23 15.26
CA ALA A 20 -0.43 -9.40 15.00
C ALA A 20 -0.09 -7.91 14.78
N ALA A 21 0.93 -7.38 15.47
CA ALA A 21 1.38 -6.01 15.29
C ALA A 21 2.06 -5.85 13.92
N GLN A 22 2.89 -6.83 13.54
CA GLN A 22 3.52 -6.87 12.23
C GLN A 22 2.48 -6.99 11.10
N GLU A 23 1.48 -7.87 11.23
CA GLU A 23 0.41 -7.98 10.23
C GLU A 23 -0.33 -6.65 10.04
N THR A 24 -0.62 -5.96 11.14
CA THR A 24 -1.27 -4.64 11.11
C THR A 24 -0.40 -3.62 10.37
N ALA A 25 0.91 -3.59 10.64
CA ALA A 25 1.86 -2.75 9.93
C ALA A 25 1.90 -3.07 8.42
N VAL A 26 1.91 -4.36 8.05
CA VAL A 26 1.87 -4.81 6.66
C VAL A 26 0.57 -4.38 5.96
N ARG A 27 -0.58 -4.43 6.63
CA ARG A 27 -1.85 -3.95 6.08
C ARG A 27 -1.83 -2.44 5.81
N HIS A 28 -1.24 -1.66 6.72
CA HIS A 28 -1.05 -0.23 6.50
C HIS A 28 -0.10 0.06 5.33
N LEU A 29 0.99 -0.72 5.20
CA LEU A 29 1.90 -0.65 4.06
C LEU A 29 1.21 -1.01 2.75
N GLN A 30 0.34 -2.03 2.75
CA GLN A 30 -0.44 -2.40 1.58
C GLN A 30 -1.33 -1.24 1.12
N ARG A 31 -2.06 -0.60 2.04
CA ARG A 31 -2.83 0.61 1.73
C ARG A 31 -1.95 1.70 1.10
N LEU A 32 -0.80 2.00 1.71
CA LEU A 32 0.10 3.05 1.18
C LEU A 32 0.60 2.68 -0.22
N TYR A 33 0.97 1.42 -0.45
CA TYR A 33 1.36 0.93 -1.77
C TYR A 33 0.24 1.13 -2.80
N ASP A 34 -0.98 0.73 -2.48
CA ASP A 34 -2.13 0.87 -3.38
C ASP A 34 -2.43 2.35 -3.70
N ASP A 35 -2.37 3.23 -2.70
CA ASP A 35 -2.57 4.67 -2.88
C ASP A 35 -1.48 5.29 -3.78
N LEU A 36 -0.21 4.88 -3.62
CA LEU A 36 0.90 5.35 -4.46
C LEU A 36 0.74 4.89 -5.90
N ILE A 37 0.39 3.62 -6.12
CA ILE A 37 0.15 3.08 -7.47
C ILE A 37 -1.05 3.76 -8.13
N ALA A 38 -2.12 4.05 -7.37
CA ALA A 38 -3.28 4.74 -7.88
C ALA A 38 -2.98 6.20 -8.25
N ALA A 39 -2.17 6.89 -7.43
CA ALA A 39 -1.74 8.26 -7.69
C ALA A 39 -0.82 8.35 -8.92
N ASP A 40 0.10 7.40 -9.09
CA ASP A 40 1.00 7.32 -10.25
C ASP A 40 0.24 7.06 -11.56
N LYS A 41 -0.83 6.26 -11.50
CA LYS A 41 -1.72 5.97 -12.65
C LYS A 41 -2.60 7.15 -13.08
N GLY A 42 -2.35 8.36 -12.60
CA GLY A 42 -3.08 9.59 -12.93
C GLY A 42 -3.38 9.74 -14.42
N THR A 43 -4.65 9.51 -14.78
CA THR A 43 -5.35 9.88 -16.02
C THR A 43 -4.48 10.10 -17.28
N SER A 44 -3.84 9.05 -17.80
CA SER A 44 -3.16 9.10 -19.10
C SER A 44 -4.13 9.01 -20.30
N GLY A 45 -5.44 9.03 -20.07
CA GLY A 45 -6.48 8.89 -21.10
C GLY A 45 -7.29 10.16 -21.31
N VAL A 46 -7.63 10.45 -22.58
CA VAL A 46 -8.46 11.59 -23.03
C VAL A 46 -9.80 11.69 -22.27
N PHE A 47 -10.37 10.57 -21.84
CA PHE A 47 -11.60 10.49 -21.04
C PHE A 47 -11.41 10.86 -19.56
N GLY A 48 -10.21 10.70 -19.00
CA GLY A 48 -9.89 11.09 -17.62
C GLY A 48 -9.85 12.62 -17.41
N ARG A 49 -9.75 13.38 -18.50
CA ARG A 49 -9.72 14.85 -18.49
C ARG A 49 -11.12 15.49 -18.41
N LEU A 50 -12.15 14.79 -18.88
CA LEU A 50 -13.55 15.25 -18.89
C LEU A 50 -14.32 14.91 -17.61
N PHE A 51 -13.93 13.83 -16.92
CA PHE A 51 -14.53 13.39 -15.65
C PHE A 51 -13.54 13.42 -14.47
N GLY A 52 -12.38 14.06 -14.66
CA GLY A 52 -11.29 14.08 -13.69
C GLY A 52 -11.72 14.70 -12.38
N LYS A 53 -11.95 13.86 -11.37
CA LYS A 53 -12.06 14.31 -9.97
C LYS A 53 -10.81 15.13 -9.62
N LYS A 54 -11.02 16.20 -8.85
CA LYS A 54 -9.95 17.09 -8.34
C LYS A 54 -8.73 16.28 -7.89
N PRO A 55 -7.50 16.78 -8.12
CA PRO A 55 -6.29 16.10 -7.70
C PRO A 55 -6.44 15.72 -6.23
N GLN A 56 -6.46 14.42 -5.94
CA GLN A 56 -6.27 13.96 -4.58
C GLN A 56 -4.93 14.53 -4.14
N GLY A 57 -4.93 15.25 -3.02
CA GLY A 57 -3.71 15.80 -2.45
C GLY A 57 -2.65 14.71 -2.21
N PRO A 58 -1.45 15.09 -1.76
CA PRO A 58 -0.36 14.14 -1.60
C PRO A 58 -0.79 12.91 -0.80
N VAL A 59 -0.36 11.72 -1.25
CA VAL A 59 -0.64 10.46 -0.57
C VAL A 59 -0.13 10.54 0.88
N LYS A 60 -1.01 10.25 1.85
CA LYS A 60 -0.64 10.25 3.27
C LYS A 60 0.25 9.05 3.58
N GLY A 61 1.48 9.33 4.00
CA GLY A 61 2.48 8.36 4.42
C GLY A 61 2.12 7.62 5.72
N LEU A 62 3.07 6.81 6.19
CA LEU A 62 2.96 6.06 7.44
C LEU A 62 4.09 6.45 8.39
N TYR A 63 3.79 6.47 9.68
CA TYR A 63 4.76 6.62 10.76
C TYR A 63 4.50 5.51 11.77
N PHE A 64 5.43 4.56 11.88
CA PHE A 64 5.37 3.51 12.88
C PHE A 64 6.11 3.95 14.13
N TRP A 65 5.50 3.76 15.29
CA TRP A 65 6.14 3.96 16.59
C TRP A 65 5.85 2.73 17.45
N GLY A 66 6.90 2.19 18.07
CA GLY A 66 6.81 0.97 18.88
C GLY A 66 7.13 -0.30 18.09
N GLY A 67 8.07 -1.05 18.65
CA GLY A 67 8.52 -2.40 18.31
C GLY A 67 9.19 -2.98 19.54
#